data_AF-A0A1V5NIJ4-F1
#
_entry.id   AF-A0A1V5NIJ4-F1
#
_cell.length_a   1.000
_cell.length_b   1.000
_cell.length_c   1.000
_cell.angle_alpha   90.00
_cell.angle_beta   90.00
_cell.angle_gamma   90.00
#
_symmetry.space_group_name_H-M   'P 1'
#
loop_
_entity.id
_entity.type
_entity.pdbx_description
1 polymer ?
#
loop_
_entity_poly.entity_id
_entity_poly.type
_entity_poly.pdbx_seq_one_letter_code
_entity_poly.pdbx_strand_id
1 'polypeptide(L)'
;MNSTRQSPSLPTAVAESPAAIGARKREEKIVADLERISVMMKGGNYEGALREADRVQRDNPGDPNVTMRTSYLKAMVFHRMNDVNRRKEAMNQMLKSMEDVQKDPRFRAAFEDGTANAEIIKMSIDRAGDRYDAN
;
A
#
# COMPACT_ATOMS: atom_id res chain seq x y z
N MET A 1 -29.06 -53.58 -0.61
CA MET A 1 -28.94 -52.11 -0.53
C MET A 1 -27.69 -51.80 0.30
N ASN A 2 -26.53 -51.57 -0.34
CA ASN A 2 -25.29 -51.23 0.35
C ASN A 2 -25.00 -49.74 0.09
N SER A 3 -25.24 -48.90 1.10
CA SER A 3 -24.98 -47.47 1.05
C SER A 3 -23.55 -47.21 1.53
N THR A 4 -22.62 -47.13 0.58
CA THR A 4 -21.24 -46.74 0.82
C THR A 4 -21.22 -45.24 1.17
N ARG A 5 -21.00 -44.92 2.45
CA ARG A 5 -20.74 -43.54 2.88
C ARG A 5 -19.45 -43.06 2.22
N GLN A 6 -19.57 -42.19 1.22
CA GLN A 6 -18.45 -41.37 0.75
C GLN A 6 -18.11 -40.38 1.85
N SER A 7 -16.95 -40.56 2.47
CA SER A 7 -16.34 -39.55 3.34
C SER A 7 -16.07 -38.29 2.51
N PRO A 8 -16.47 -37.10 2.97
CA PRO A 8 -16.10 -35.86 2.29
C PRO A 8 -14.59 -35.70 2.37
N SER A 9 -13.93 -35.65 1.21
CA SER A 9 -12.52 -35.26 1.09
C SER A 9 -12.36 -33.87 1.71
N LEU A 10 -11.56 -33.78 2.77
CA LEU A 10 -11.11 -32.53 3.36
C LEU A 10 -10.50 -31.64 2.25
N PRO A 11 -10.74 -30.33 2.24
CA PRO A 11 -10.10 -29.44 1.29
C PRO A 11 -8.59 -29.52 1.47
N THR A 12 -7.89 -29.99 0.43
CA THR A 12 -6.44 -30.00 0.36
C THR A 12 -5.95 -28.59 0.65
N ALA A 13 -5.27 -28.39 1.78
CA ALA A 13 -4.59 -27.15 2.08
C ALA A 13 -3.63 -26.87 0.91
N VAL A 14 -3.93 -25.84 0.12
CA VAL A 14 -3.10 -25.44 -1.01
C VAL A 14 -1.77 -25.00 -0.42
N ALA A 15 -0.74 -25.86 -0.52
CA ALA A 15 0.58 -25.54 0.00
C ALA A 15 1.09 -24.28 -0.72
N GLU A 16 1.30 -23.21 0.04
CA GLU A 16 1.88 -21.97 -0.50
C GLU A 16 3.23 -22.28 -1.14
N SER A 17 3.46 -21.74 -2.34
CA SER A 17 4.75 -21.95 -3.02
C SER A 17 5.89 -21.30 -2.23
N PRO A 18 7.11 -21.85 -2.25
CA PRO A 18 8.27 -21.24 -1.58
C PRO A 18 8.51 -19.78 -1.99
N ALA A 19 8.17 -19.43 -3.23
CA ALA A 19 8.24 -18.07 -3.75
C ALA A 19 7.21 -17.14 -3.08
N ALA A 20 5.97 -17.60 -2.87
CA ALA A 20 4.94 -16.84 -2.17
C ALA A 20 5.30 -16.62 -0.70
N ILE A 21 5.82 -17.64 -0.02
CA ILE A 21 6.31 -17.54 1.36
C ILE A 21 7.45 -16.53 1.47
N GLY A 22 8.40 -16.56 0.52
CA GLY A 22 9.50 -15.60 0.46
C GLY A 22 9.04 -14.16 0.22
N ALA A 23 8.04 -13.96 -0.65
CA ALA A 23 7.44 -12.65 -0.88
C ALA A 23 6.72 -12.11 0.38
N ARG A 24 5.93 -12.96 1.05
CA ARG A 24 5.24 -12.57 2.29
C ARG A 24 6.21 -12.16 3.39
N LYS A 25 7.25 -12.97 3.64
CA LYS A 25 8.27 -12.65 4.65
C LYS A 25 9.00 -11.33 4.36
N ARG A 26 9.24 -11.01 3.09
CA ARG A 26 9.81 -9.72 2.69
C ARG A 26 8.85 -8.57 3.00
N GLU A 27 7.57 -8.70 2.66
CA GLU A 27 6.55 -7.68 2.99
C GLU A 27 6.40 -7.51 4.50
N GLU A 28 6.33 -8.58 5.28
CA GLU A 28 6.28 -8.54 6.75
C GLU A 28 7.46 -7.77 7.34
N LYS A 29 8.68 -8.00 6.82
CA LYS A 29 9.87 -7.26 7.24
C LYS A 29 9.77 -5.77 6.89
N ILE A 30 9.31 -5.45 5.67
CA ILE A 30 9.11 -4.06 5.24
C ILE A 30 8.11 -3.36 6.16
N VAL A 31 6.98 -3.99 6.46
CA VAL A 31 5.96 -3.46 7.38
C VAL A 31 6.54 -3.19 8.76
N ALA A 32 7.27 -4.15 9.34
CA ALA A 32 7.91 -3.98 10.64
C ALA A 32 8.95 -2.83 10.65
N ASP A 33 9.69 -2.66 9.57
CA ASP A 33 10.65 -1.56 9.43
C ASP A 33 9.93 -0.20 9.31
N LEU A 34 8.80 -0.12 8.59
CA LEU A 34 7.97 1.09 8.49
C LEU A 34 7.32 1.46 9.83
N GLU A 35 6.86 0.47 10.61
CA GLU A 35 6.35 0.68 11.96
C GLU A 35 7.44 1.23 12.88
N ARG A 36 8.68 0.72 12.78
CA ARG A 36 9.82 1.23 13.55
C ARG A 36 10.08 2.71 13.24
N ILE A 37 10.03 3.12 11.98
CA ILE A 37 10.17 4.53 11.56
C ILE A 37 9.06 5.38 12.20
N SER A 38 7.81 4.90 12.18
CA SER A 38 6.67 5.59 12.79
C SER A 38 6.84 5.78 14.30
N VAL A 39 7.33 4.75 15.00
CA VAL A 39 7.64 4.83 16.44
C VAL A 39 8.75 5.85 16.72
N MET A 40 9.83 5.85 15.94
CA MET A 40 10.92 6.83 16.07
C MET A 40 10.41 8.27 15.87
N MET A 41 9.60 8.50 14.84
CA MET A 41 8.98 9.79 14.57
C MET A 41 8.09 10.25 15.72
N LYS A 42 7.24 9.35 16.27
CA LYS A 42 6.38 9.66 17.44
C LYS A 42 7.20 9.97 18.69
N GLY A 43 8.33 9.29 18.87
CA GLY A 43 9.27 9.52 19.97
C GLY A 43 10.21 10.72 19.79
N GLY A 44 10.06 11.51 18.71
CA GLY A 44 10.90 12.68 18.45
C GLY A 44 12.29 12.37 17.90
N ASN A 45 12.62 11.10 17.63
CA ASN A 45 13.87 10.70 16.99
C ASN A 45 13.78 10.85 15.47
N TYR A 46 13.72 12.10 15.01
CA TYR A 46 13.53 12.43 13.60
C TYR A 46 14.71 11.99 12.72
N GLU A 47 15.94 12.26 13.15
CA GLU A 47 17.15 11.85 12.43
C GLU A 47 17.28 10.33 12.31
N GLY A 48 16.91 9.59 13.38
CA GLY A 48 16.84 8.13 13.34
C GLY A 48 15.78 7.62 12.37
N ALA A 49 14.58 8.23 12.39
CA ALA A 49 13.50 7.89 11.48
C ALA A 49 13.89 8.09 10.00
N LEU A 50 14.59 9.20 9.69
CA LEU A 50 15.08 9.47 8.33
C LEU A 50 16.12 8.44 7.87
N ARG A 51 17.12 8.14 8.71
CA ARG A 51 18.14 7.14 8.40
C ARG A 51 17.54 5.75 8.19
N GLU A 52 16.56 5.39 8.99
CA GLU A 52 15.88 4.10 8.84
C GLU A 52 15.04 4.05 7.56
N ALA A 53 14.36 5.16 7.20
CA ALA A 53 13.65 5.26 5.92
C ALA A 53 14.61 5.14 4.72
N ASP A 54 15.78 5.77 4.78
CA ASP A 54 16.83 5.62 3.76
C ASP A 54 17.34 4.18 3.65
N ARG A 55 17.54 3.52 4.79
CA ARG A 55 17.95 2.10 4.83
C ARG A 55 16.90 1.22 4.15
N VAL A 56 15.63 1.38 4.48
CA VAL A 56 14.54 0.57 3.92
C VAL A 56 14.46 0.74 2.40
N GLN A 57 14.62 1.96 1.87
CA GLN A 57 14.65 2.18 0.42
C GLN A 57 15.87 1.53 -0.25
N ARG A 58 17.05 1.65 0.37
CA ARG A 58 18.28 1.04 -0.15
C ARG A 58 18.21 -0.49 -0.17
N ASP A 59 17.57 -1.09 0.82
CA ASP A 59 17.41 -2.55 0.92
C ASP A 59 16.36 -3.09 -0.06
N ASN A 60 15.49 -2.22 -0.60
CA ASN A 60 14.44 -2.57 -1.56
C ASN A 60 14.51 -1.66 -2.80
N PRO A 61 15.63 -1.69 -3.55
CA PRO A 61 15.83 -0.80 -4.66
C PRO A 61 14.80 -1.07 -5.76
N GLY A 62 14.16 0.00 -6.24
CA GLY A 62 13.20 -0.07 -7.35
C GLY A 62 11.82 -0.57 -6.96
N ASP A 63 11.52 -0.83 -5.68
CA ASP A 63 10.15 -1.10 -5.24
C ASP A 63 9.38 0.24 -5.11
N PRO A 64 8.38 0.51 -5.98
CA PRO A 64 7.65 1.77 -5.96
C PRO A 64 6.76 1.91 -4.72
N ASN A 65 6.22 0.80 -4.19
CA ASN A 65 5.40 0.80 -2.99
C ASN A 65 6.24 1.09 -1.74
N VAL A 66 7.45 0.53 -1.65
CA VAL A 66 8.40 0.91 -0.59
C VAL A 66 8.74 2.39 -0.70
N THR A 67 9.10 2.85 -1.90
CA THR A 67 9.46 4.25 -2.15
C THR A 67 8.35 5.21 -1.74
N MET A 68 7.10 4.90 -2.09
CA MET A 68 5.93 5.67 -1.72
C MET A 68 5.78 5.77 -0.20
N ARG A 69 5.77 4.62 0.50
CA ARG A 69 5.55 4.56 1.95
C ARG A 69 6.67 5.27 2.72
N THR A 70 7.94 5.07 2.34
CA THR A 70 9.06 5.73 3.00
C THR A 70 9.10 7.23 2.70
N SER A 71 8.74 7.66 1.49
CA SER A 71 8.70 9.09 1.13
C SER A 71 7.60 9.82 1.89
N TYR A 72 6.44 9.19 2.08
CA TYR A 72 5.38 9.70 2.95
C TYR A 72 5.87 9.88 4.39
N LEU A 73 6.52 8.87 4.97
CA LEU A 73 7.06 8.96 6.33
C LEU A 73 8.11 10.07 6.46
N LYS A 74 9.01 10.20 5.48
CA LYS A 74 9.98 11.31 5.43
C LYS A 74 9.28 12.67 5.38
N ALA A 75 8.23 12.84 4.58
CA ALA A 75 7.46 14.07 4.53
C ALA A 75 6.82 14.41 5.88
N MET A 76 6.31 13.41 6.61
CA MET A 76 5.78 13.59 7.96
C MET A 76 6.88 13.99 8.97
N VAL A 77 8.07 13.41 8.86
CA VAL A 77 9.21 13.81 9.69
C VAL A 77 9.62 15.26 9.40
N PHE A 78 9.77 15.64 8.12
CA PHE A 78 10.11 17.02 7.74
C PHE A 78 9.04 18.03 8.14
N HIS A 79 7.77 17.64 8.12
CA HIS A 79 6.70 18.45 8.67
C HIS A 79 6.91 18.75 10.17
N ARG A 80 7.28 17.74 10.97
CA ARG A 80 7.57 17.92 12.40
C ARG A 80 8.83 18.74 12.67
N MET A 81 9.79 18.72 11.76
CA MET A 81 11.01 19.52 11.81
C MET A 81 10.82 20.96 11.29
N ASN A 82 9.62 21.32 10.80
CA ASN A 82 9.35 22.59 10.09
C ASN A 82 10.23 22.81 8.83
N ASP A 83 10.70 21.74 8.20
CA ASP A 83 11.46 21.82 6.95
C ASP A 83 10.52 21.71 5.73
N VAL A 84 10.04 22.87 5.27
CA VAL A 84 9.05 22.96 4.20
C VAL A 84 9.61 22.45 2.86
N ASN A 85 10.88 22.73 2.57
CA ASN A 85 11.50 22.38 1.29
C ASN A 85 11.67 20.87 1.18
N ARG A 86 12.29 20.24 2.18
CA ARG A 86 12.49 18.78 2.18
C ARG A 86 11.17 18.03 2.29
N ARG A 87 10.18 18.58 2.99
CA ARG A 87 8.80 18.04 2.99
C ARG A 87 8.23 18.03 1.58
N LYS A 88 8.34 19.13 0.83
CA LYS A 88 7.83 19.23 -0.54
C LYS A 88 8.53 18.23 -1.47
N GLU A 89 9.85 18.10 -1.36
CA GLU A 89 10.62 17.11 -2.12
C GLU A 89 10.16 15.67 -1.83
N ALA A 90 10.01 15.33 -0.55
CA ALA A 90 9.54 14.01 -0.13
C ALA A 90 8.10 13.72 -0.61
N MET A 91 7.21 14.72 -0.57
CA MET A 91 5.86 14.58 -1.12
C MET A 91 5.86 14.39 -2.64
N ASN A 92 6.69 15.13 -3.36
CA ASN A 92 6.82 14.97 -4.82
C ASN A 92 7.32 13.56 -5.17
N GLN A 93 8.29 13.04 -4.42
CA GLN A 93 8.80 11.69 -4.62
C GLN A 93 7.71 10.64 -4.33
N MET A 94 6.91 10.84 -3.28
CA MET A 94 5.75 9.99 -2.97
C MET A 94 4.76 9.96 -4.13
N LEU A 95 4.36 11.13 -4.65
CA LEU A 95 3.41 11.25 -5.76
C LEU A 95 3.93 10.55 -7.02
N LYS A 96 5.21 10.76 -7.37
CA LYS A 96 5.84 10.09 -8.51
C LYS A 96 5.80 8.56 -8.35
N SER A 97 6.14 8.05 -7.17
CA SER A 97 6.09 6.60 -6.93
C SER A 97 4.67 6.04 -6.93
N MET A 98 3.64 6.84 -6.63
CA MET A 98 2.26 6.39 -6.66
C MET A 98 1.81 6.04 -8.09
N GLU A 99 2.27 6.78 -9.10
CA GLU A 99 2.02 6.45 -10.52
C GLU A 99 2.60 5.07 -10.90
N ASP A 100 3.76 4.73 -10.34
CA ASP A 100 4.41 3.44 -10.55
C ASP A 100 3.70 2.32 -9.77
N VAL A 101 3.21 2.60 -8.56
CA VAL A 101 2.40 1.66 -7.76
C VAL A 101 1.10 1.29 -8.47
N GLN A 102 0.44 2.23 -9.15
CA GLN A 102 -0.78 1.93 -9.92
C GLN A 102 -0.55 0.87 -11.02
N LYS A 103 0.66 0.80 -11.55
CA LYS A 103 1.07 -0.17 -12.59
C LYS A 103 1.61 -1.47 -12.00
N ASP A 104 1.82 -1.52 -10.69
CA ASP A 104 2.40 -2.67 -10.00
C ASP A 104 1.38 -3.82 -9.93
N PRO A 105 1.75 -5.04 -10.38
CA PRO A 105 0.86 -6.20 -10.36
C PRO A 105 0.26 -6.51 -8.99
N ARG A 106 0.95 -6.17 -7.90
CA ARG A 106 0.47 -6.36 -6.52
C ARG A 106 -0.77 -5.54 -6.20
N PHE A 107 -0.90 -4.38 -6.84
CA PHE A 107 -1.94 -3.39 -6.52
C PHE A 107 -2.92 -3.18 -7.67
N ARG A 108 -2.61 -3.68 -8.87
CA ARG A 108 -3.42 -3.50 -10.08
C ARG A 108 -4.87 -3.92 -9.93
N ALA A 109 -5.14 -5.11 -9.36
CA ALA A 109 -6.51 -5.58 -9.18
C ALA A 109 -7.32 -4.66 -8.23
N ALA A 110 -6.71 -4.24 -7.12
CA ALA A 110 -7.34 -3.31 -6.19
C ALA A 110 -7.55 -1.91 -6.80
N PHE A 111 -6.64 -1.49 -7.68
CA PHE A 111 -6.77 -0.23 -8.42
C PHE A 111 -7.91 -0.28 -9.44
N GLU A 112 -7.98 -1.34 -10.25
CA GLU A 112 -9.04 -1.56 -11.25
C GLU A 112 -10.42 -1.62 -10.58
N ASP A 113 -10.56 -2.39 -9.48
CA ASP A 113 -11.79 -2.45 -8.68
C ASP A 113 -12.18 -1.07 -8.10
N GLY A 114 -11.20 -0.32 -7.61
CA GLY A 114 -11.40 1.04 -7.12
C GLY A 114 -11.90 2.00 -8.20
N THR A 115 -11.32 1.93 -9.41
CA THR A 115 -11.74 2.76 -10.54
C THR A 115 -13.14 2.42 -11.03
N ALA A 116 -13.48 1.13 -11.14
CA ALA A 116 -14.82 0.68 -11.52
C ALA A 116 -15.88 1.16 -10.52
N ASN A 117 -15.58 1.07 -9.21
CA ASN A 117 -16.48 1.57 -8.18
C ASN A 117 -16.66 3.10 -8.24
N ALA A 118 -15.59 3.86 -8.49
CA ALA A 118 -15.67 5.31 -8.63
C ALA A 118 -16.53 5.72 -9.85
N GLU A 119 -16.43 5.00 -10.97
CA GLU A 119 -17.27 5.22 -12.16
C GLU A 119 -18.75 4.93 -11.88
N ILE A 120 -19.07 3.85 -11.15
CA ILE A 120 -20.44 3.52 -10.76
C ILE A 120 -21.04 4.62 -9.86
N ILE A 121 -20.26 5.12 -8.90
CA ILE A 121 -20.69 6.22 -8.03
C ILE A 121 -20.95 7.48 -8.85
N LYS A 122 -20.03 7.83 -9.76
CA LYS A 122 -20.19 9.00 -10.64
C LYS A 122 -21.45 8.88 -11.49
N MET A 123 -21.67 7.74 -12.15
CA MET A 123 -22.89 7.49 -12.94
C MET A 123 -24.16 7.57 -12.09
N SER A 124 -24.10 7.15 -10.82
CA SER A 124 -25.23 7.24 -9.90
C SER A 124 -25.53 8.68 -9.48
N ILE A 125 -24.49 9.50 -9.29
CA ILE A 125 -24.61 10.94 -9.00
C ILE A 125 -25.15 11.68 -10.22
N ASP A 126 -24.61 11.44 -11.41
CA ASP A 126 -25.05 12.08 -12.65
C ASP A 126 -26.54 11.76 -12.91
N ARG A 127 -26.94 10.50 -12.75
CA ARG A 127 -28.33 10.06 -12.89
C ARG A 127 -29.26 10.60 -11.79
N ALA A 128 -28.72 10.95 -10.62
CA ALA A 128 -29.48 11.60 -9.56
C ALA A 128 -29.61 13.11 -9.81
N GLY A 129 -28.57 13.76 -10.34
CA GLY A 129 -28.58 15.17 -10.76
C GLY A 129 -29.64 15.45 -11.81
N ASP A 130 -29.76 14.58 -12.81
CA ASP A 130 -30.81 14.67 -13.84
C ASP A 130 -32.25 14.59 -13.27
N ARG A 131 -32.44 14.06 -12.05
CA ARG A 131 -33.75 14.01 -11.39
C ARG A 131 -34.08 15.27 -10.58
N TYR A 132 -33.11 16.12 -10.29
CA TYR A 132 -33.31 17.36 -9.53
C TYR A 132 -33.45 18.60 -10.41
N ASP A 133 -33.03 18.55 -11.68
CA ASP A 133 -33.21 19.64 -12.66
C ASP A 133 -34.53 19.56 -13.45
N ALA A 134 -35.45 18.67 -13.06
CA ALA A 134 -36.76 18.47 -13.71
C ALA A 134 -37.95 19.09 -12.94
N ASN A 135 -37.73 20.20 -12.22
CA ASN A 135 -38.80 21.02 -11.61
C ASN A 135 -38.65 22.50 -11.99
#